data_AF-A0A7C5XS67-F1
#
_entry.id   AF-A0A7C5XS67-F1
#
_cell.length_a   1.000
_cell.length_b   1.000
_cell.length_c   1.000
_cell.angle_alpha   90.00
_cell.angle_beta   90.00
_cell.angle_gamma   90.00
#
_symmetry.space_group_name_H-M   'P 1'
#
loop_
_entity.id
_entity.type
_entity.pdbx_description
1 polymer ?
#
loop_
_entity_poly.entity_id
_entity_poly.type
_entity_poly.pdbx_seq_one_letter_code
_entity_poly.pdbx_strand_id
1 'polypeptide(L)'
;MYLDVGDRICKPTEYSDVAPGDVVLVNPGLVKVSKRTLMFPPLSLVSPSCNNRVESPAWIDGYRVNGKERITVMNGSIQVEGPLRVEEPRFLPGYTYQKLETRDSFLLAKECPGMALVSVRGFALLTVEKREVYICTHELTPLLKALAYVALYYLSPSET
;
A
#
# COMPACT_ATOMS: atom_id res chain seq x y z
N MET A 1 -12.93 5.93 7.31
CA MET A 1 -14.08 5.64 6.41
C MET A 1 -14.92 4.51 6.99
N TYR A 2 -16.11 4.30 6.42
CA TYR A 2 -17.05 3.29 6.89
C TYR A 2 -17.18 2.15 5.88
N LEU A 3 -17.13 0.91 6.37
CA LEU A 3 -17.55 -0.29 5.65
C LEU A 3 -18.98 -0.60 6.02
N ASP A 4 -19.78 -0.92 5.00
CA ASP A 4 -21.17 -1.29 5.14
C ASP A 4 -21.40 -2.79 4.96
N VAL A 5 -22.57 -3.26 5.39
CA VAL A 5 -22.98 -4.65 5.19
C VAL A 5 -23.07 -4.93 3.69
N GLY A 6 -22.37 -5.96 3.24
CA GLY A 6 -22.32 -6.34 1.83
C GLY A 6 -21.08 -5.88 1.09
N ASP A 7 -20.29 -4.95 1.66
CA ASP A 7 -18.95 -4.65 1.16
C ASP A 7 -18.07 -5.89 1.18
N ARG A 8 -16.99 -5.85 0.40
CA ARG A 8 -16.09 -6.99 0.19
C ARG A 8 -14.65 -6.57 0.46
N ILE A 9 -13.93 -7.40 1.23
CA ILE A 9 -12.56 -7.10 1.68
C ILE A 9 -11.61 -8.28 1.46
N CYS A 10 -10.37 -7.97 1.10
CA CYS A 10 -9.26 -8.89 0.88
C CYS A 10 -8.14 -8.63 1.87
N LYS A 11 -7.43 -9.68 2.27
CA LYS A 11 -6.06 -9.56 2.79
C LYS A 11 -5.10 -9.18 1.66
N PRO A 12 -3.90 -8.66 1.96
CA PRO A 12 -2.96 -8.21 0.94
C PRO A 12 -2.51 -9.29 -0.05
N THR A 13 -2.65 -10.56 0.31
CA THR A 13 -2.30 -11.73 -0.52
C THR A 13 -3.47 -12.29 -1.33
N GLU A 14 -4.67 -11.70 -1.23
CA GLU A 14 -5.91 -12.25 -1.79
C GLU A 14 -6.39 -11.51 -3.06
N TYR A 15 -5.77 -10.38 -3.42
CA TYR A 15 -6.09 -9.62 -4.63
C TYR A 15 -4.93 -9.62 -5.63
N SER A 16 -5.25 -9.44 -6.92
CA SER A 16 -4.29 -9.47 -8.02
C SER A 16 -4.01 -8.10 -8.65
N ASP A 17 -4.78 -7.07 -8.33
CA ASP A 17 -4.52 -5.68 -8.75
C ASP A 17 -5.28 -4.70 -7.85
N VAL A 18 -5.03 -3.41 -8.03
CA VAL A 18 -5.77 -2.31 -7.38
C VAL A 18 -6.33 -1.39 -8.46
N ALA A 19 -7.64 -1.14 -8.43
CA ALA A 19 -8.36 -0.37 -9.43
C ALA A 19 -8.97 0.94 -8.86
N PRO A 20 -9.30 1.92 -9.72
CA PRO A 20 -10.08 3.07 -9.32
C PRO A 20 -11.41 2.66 -8.66
N GLY A 21 -11.73 3.30 -7.53
CA GLY A 21 -12.89 2.99 -6.69
C GLY A 21 -12.57 2.08 -5.51
N ASP A 22 -11.48 1.31 -5.58
CA ASP A 22 -11.03 0.48 -4.46
C ASP A 22 -10.55 1.32 -3.28
N VAL A 23 -10.53 0.72 -2.10
CA VAL A 23 -9.94 1.32 -0.90
C VAL A 23 -8.85 0.42 -0.35
N VAL A 24 -7.65 0.96 -0.22
CA VAL A 24 -6.52 0.28 0.41
C VAL A 24 -6.41 0.71 1.87
N LEU A 25 -6.41 -0.25 2.80
CA LEU A 25 -6.29 0.03 4.24
C LEU A 25 -4.91 0.60 4.58
N VAL A 26 -4.90 1.67 5.38
CA VAL A 26 -3.69 2.34 5.88
C VAL A 26 -3.33 1.81 7.27
N ASN A 27 -4.34 1.64 8.14
CA ASN A 27 -4.20 1.05 9.46
C ASN A 27 -4.90 -0.33 9.51
N PRO A 28 -4.54 -1.20 10.47
CA PRO A 28 -5.29 -2.43 10.69
C PRO A 28 -6.76 -2.16 11.01
N GLY A 29 -7.66 -2.95 10.46
CA GLY A 29 -9.11 -2.88 10.70
C GLY A 29 -9.66 -4.20 11.26
N LEU A 30 -10.61 -4.11 12.19
CA LEU A 30 -11.38 -5.28 12.66
C LEU A 30 -12.71 -5.34 11.91
N VAL A 31 -12.92 -6.43 11.17
CA VAL A 31 -14.09 -6.59 10.30
C VAL A 31 -14.73 -7.95 10.56
N LYS A 32 -16.06 -7.97 10.70
CA LYS A 32 -16.80 -9.22 10.84
C LYS A 32 -17.09 -9.83 9.47
N VAL A 33 -16.46 -10.96 9.19
CA VAL A 33 -16.63 -11.76 7.97
C VAL A 33 -16.74 -13.23 8.34
N SER A 34 -17.58 -13.99 7.64
CA SER A 34 -17.78 -15.44 7.90
C SER A 34 -18.03 -15.77 9.37
N LYS A 35 -18.92 -15.02 10.03
CA LYS A 35 -19.31 -15.12 11.45
C LYS A 35 -18.17 -14.86 12.45
N ARG A 36 -17.01 -14.37 12.01
CA ARG A 36 -15.85 -14.10 12.86
C ARG A 36 -15.38 -12.66 12.70
N THR A 37 -14.95 -12.04 13.79
CA THR A 37 -14.22 -10.78 13.72
C THR A 37 -12.76 -11.09 13.40
N LEU A 38 -12.29 -10.66 12.23
CA LEU A 38 -10.92 -10.86 11.78
C LEU A 38 -10.21 -9.51 11.69
N MET A 39 -8.91 -9.53 11.96
CA MET A 39 -8.02 -8.40 11.70
C MET A 39 -7.56 -8.44 10.25
N PHE A 40 -7.74 -7.32 9.56
CA PHE A 40 -7.20 -7.04 8.24
C PHE A 40 -6.02 -6.07 8.41
N PRO A 41 -4.80 -6.46 8.03
CA PRO A 41 -3.62 -5.60 8.19
C PRO A 41 -3.66 -4.41 7.21
N PRO A 42 -2.75 -3.43 7.33
CA PRO A 42 -2.50 -2.47 6.26
C PRO A 42 -2.30 -3.15 4.91
N LEU A 43 -2.57 -2.44 3.82
CA LEU A 43 -2.59 -2.97 2.45
C LEU A 43 -3.72 -3.94 2.13
N SER A 44 -4.61 -4.25 3.09
CA SER A 44 -5.88 -4.92 2.76
C SER A 44 -6.70 -4.07 1.80
N LEU A 45 -7.49 -4.72 0.94
CA LEU A 45 -8.23 -4.06 -0.13
C LEU A 45 -9.73 -4.23 0.07
N VAL A 46 -10.49 -3.15 -0.01
CA VAL A 46 -11.94 -3.17 -0.12
C VAL A 46 -12.28 -2.97 -1.58
N SER A 47 -12.84 -4.01 -2.20
CA SER A 47 -13.10 -4.06 -3.64
C SER A 47 -14.21 -5.05 -3.95
N PRO A 48 -15.05 -4.81 -4.98
CA PRO A 48 -16.01 -5.81 -5.45
C PRO A 48 -15.38 -7.16 -5.84
N SER A 49 -14.10 -7.15 -6.22
CA SER A 49 -13.31 -8.33 -6.58
C SER A 49 -13.01 -9.26 -5.38
N CYS A 50 -13.18 -8.77 -4.16
CA CYS A 50 -12.86 -9.52 -2.95
C CYS A 50 -13.92 -10.55 -2.55
N ASN A 51 -13.49 -11.61 -1.88
CA ASN A 51 -14.36 -12.72 -1.52
C ASN A 51 -14.97 -12.61 -0.11
N ASN A 52 -14.30 -11.93 0.84
CA ASN A 52 -14.81 -11.84 2.20
C ASN A 52 -15.89 -10.76 2.28
N ARG A 53 -17.15 -11.18 2.49
CA ARG A 53 -18.29 -10.27 2.64
C ARG A 53 -18.39 -9.76 4.07
N VAL A 54 -18.50 -8.44 4.21
CA VAL A 54 -18.70 -7.74 5.48
C VAL A 54 -20.12 -8.00 6.01
N GLU A 55 -20.21 -8.50 7.24
CA GLU A 55 -21.47 -8.90 7.89
C GLU A 55 -22.02 -7.85 8.86
N SER A 56 -21.18 -6.92 9.30
CA SER A 56 -21.57 -5.81 10.17
C SER A 56 -20.74 -4.58 9.82
N PRO A 57 -21.30 -3.38 9.97
CA PRO A 57 -20.53 -2.20 9.66
C PRO A 57 -19.28 -2.05 10.54
N ALA A 58 -18.24 -1.45 9.97
CA ALA A 58 -16.96 -1.27 10.63
C ALA A 58 -16.29 0.04 10.21
N TRP A 59 -15.57 0.66 11.14
CA TRP A 59 -14.70 1.79 10.84
C TRP A 59 -13.33 1.28 10.42
N ILE A 60 -12.83 1.78 9.29
CA ILE A 60 -11.48 1.50 8.79
C ILE A 60 -10.79 2.79 8.37
N ASP A 61 -9.47 2.84 8.47
CA ASP A 61 -8.66 3.89 7.85
C ASP A 61 -8.12 3.36 6.53
N GLY A 62 -8.43 4.06 5.45
CA GLY A 62 -8.07 3.63 4.10
C GLY A 62 -7.94 4.80 3.14
N TYR A 63 -7.13 4.60 2.11
CA TYR A 63 -7.01 5.49 0.97
C TYR A 63 -7.92 4.99 -0.15
N ARG A 64 -8.87 5.84 -0.59
CA ARG A 64 -9.72 5.55 -1.75
C ARG A 64 -8.98 5.93 -3.03
N VAL A 65 -8.85 4.97 -3.94
CA VAL A 65 -8.23 5.17 -5.25
C VAL A 65 -9.23 5.88 -6.16
N ASN A 66 -8.82 7.02 -6.72
CA ASN A 66 -9.61 7.93 -7.54
C ASN A 66 -9.20 7.90 -9.03
N GLY A 67 -8.06 7.29 -9.36
CA GLY A 67 -7.53 7.20 -10.72
C GLY A 67 -6.87 8.49 -11.24
N LYS A 68 -6.65 9.47 -10.36
CA LYS A 68 -6.01 10.77 -10.68
C LYS A 68 -4.77 11.04 -9.80
N GLU A 69 -4.31 10.01 -9.10
CA GLU A 69 -3.15 10.08 -8.24
C GLU A 69 -1.89 10.42 -9.01
N ARG A 70 -1.02 11.22 -8.40
CA ARG A 70 0.32 11.48 -8.93
C ARG A 70 1.25 10.39 -8.43
N ILE A 71 1.28 9.28 -9.17
CA ILE A 71 2.21 8.17 -8.96
C ILE A 71 3.07 8.02 -10.21
N THR A 72 4.37 8.19 -10.06
CA THR A 72 5.34 8.07 -11.16
C THR A 72 6.17 6.81 -10.97
N VAL A 73 6.24 5.99 -12.02
CA VAL A 73 7.01 4.75 -12.03
C VAL A 73 8.33 5.01 -12.76
N MET A 74 9.44 4.72 -12.11
CA MET A 74 10.78 4.94 -12.65
C MET A 74 11.40 3.63 -13.13
N ASN A 75 12.20 3.70 -14.19
CA ASN A 75 12.95 2.55 -14.68
C ASN A 75 14.13 2.27 -13.76
N GLY A 76 14.16 1.06 -13.20
CA GLY A 76 15.32 0.56 -12.49
C GLY A 76 16.48 0.23 -13.42
N SER A 77 17.71 0.51 -12.96
CA SER A 77 18.94 0.26 -13.71
C SER A 77 20.05 -0.38 -12.86
N ILE A 78 19.83 -0.51 -11.54
CA ILE A 78 20.78 -1.09 -10.60
C ILE A 78 20.10 -2.25 -9.87
N GLN A 79 20.67 -3.44 -9.97
CA GLN A 79 20.24 -4.57 -9.15
C GLN A 79 20.74 -4.36 -7.72
N VAL A 80 19.84 -4.37 -6.74
CA VAL A 80 20.17 -4.18 -5.33
C VAL A 80 19.64 -5.36 -4.53
N GLU A 81 20.55 -6.05 -3.85
CA GLU A 81 20.24 -7.19 -2.99
C GLU A 81 20.28 -6.80 -1.51
N GLY A 82 19.22 -7.13 -0.79
CA GLY A 82 19.16 -6.96 0.65
C GLY A 82 17.74 -6.86 1.19
N PRO A 83 17.63 -6.73 2.53
CA PRO A 83 16.33 -6.58 3.17
C PRO A 83 15.73 -5.22 2.84
N LEU A 84 14.41 -5.21 2.67
CA LEU A 84 13.62 -3.98 2.71
C LEU A 84 13.79 -3.30 4.07
N ARG A 85 13.81 -1.97 4.05
CA ARG A 85 13.84 -1.11 5.24
C ARG A 85 12.74 -0.07 5.13
N VAL A 86 11.99 0.10 6.21
CA VAL A 86 11.01 1.18 6.37
C VAL A 86 11.73 2.37 6.97
N GLU A 87 11.81 3.47 6.24
CA GLU A 87 12.58 4.65 6.63
C GLU A 87 11.77 5.66 7.45
N GLU A 88 10.45 5.72 7.27
CA GLU A 88 9.53 6.50 8.11
C GLU A 88 8.81 5.56 9.10
N PRO A 89 9.14 5.58 10.41
CA PRO A 89 8.57 4.66 11.39
C PRO A 89 7.05 4.73 11.53
N ARG A 90 6.42 5.85 11.17
CA ARG A 90 4.96 6.00 11.20
C ARG A 90 4.28 5.39 9.97
N PHE A 91 5.03 4.98 8.96
CA PHE A 91 4.51 4.36 7.74
C PHE A 91 4.22 2.87 7.96
N LEU A 92 3.18 2.57 8.74
CA LEU A 92 2.74 1.20 9.06
C LEU A 92 2.55 0.28 7.84
N PRO A 93 2.01 0.76 6.69
CA PRO A 93 1.93 -0.05 5.48
C PRO A 93 3.29 -0.56 5.00
N GLY A 94 4.36 0.21 5.20
CA GLY A 94 5.73 -0.19 4.86
C GLY A 94 6.17 -1.44 5.61
N TYR A 95 5.81 -1.59 6.88
CA TYR A 95 6.13 -2.80 7.65
C TYR A 95 5.33 -4.01 7.21
N THR A 96 4.08 -3.80 6.79
CA THR A 96 3.27 -4.89 6.20
C THR A 96 3.86 -5.33 4.87
N TYR A 97 4.26 -4.38 4.02
CA TYR A 97 4.97 -4.67 2.78
C TYR A 97 6.27 -5.44 3.03
N GLN A 98 7.12 -4.95 3.95
CA GLN A 98 8.39 -5.60 4.33
C GLN A 98 8.19 -7.06 4.77
N LYS A 99 7.08 -7.38 5.43
CA LYS A 99 6.78 -8.74 5.90
C LYS A 99 6.24 -9.68 4.81
N LEU A 100 5.57 -9.13 3.80
CA LEU A 100 4.87 -9.90 2.78
C LEU A 100 5.64 -10.00 1.46
N GLU A 101 6.48 -9.02 1.16
CA GLU A 101 7.38 -9.06 0.01
C GLU A 101 8.49 -10.08 0.27
N THR A 102 8.48 -11.17 -0.50
CA THR A 102 9.43 -12.27 -0.34
C THR A 102 10.70 -12.08 -1.17
N ARG A 103 10.70 -11.11 -2.10
CA ARG A 103 11.89 -10.78 -2.88
C ARG A 103 12.94 -10.12 -1.99
N ASP A 104 14.19 -10.49 -2.22
CA ASP A 104 15.38 -9.95 -1.59
C ASP A 104 16.27 -9.17 -2.58
N SER A 105 15.83 -9.06 -3.83
CA SER A 105 16.54 -8.43 -4.93
C SER A 105 15.58 -7.60 -5.76
N PHE A 106 15.96 -6.36 -6.03
CA PHE A 106 15.14 -5.37 -6.74
C PHE A 106 15.97 -4.64 -7.78
N LEU A 107 15.40 -4.42 -8.96
CA LEU A 107 15.98 -3.54 -9.98
C LEU A 107 15.52 -2.11 -9.72
N LEU A 108 16.36 -1.30 -9.07
CA LEU A 108 16.04 0.04 -8.59
C LEU A 108 16.65 1.14 -9.46
N ALA A 109 15.98 2.29 -9.50
CA ALA A 109 16.50 3.50 -10.13
C ALA A 109 17.72 4.01 -9.35
N LYS A 110 18.75 4.48 -10.06
CA LYS A 110 19.96 5.03 -9.44
C LYS A 110 19.66 6.23 -8.53
N GLU A 111 18.73 7.06 -8.96
CA GLU A 111 18.24 8.22 -8.24
C GLU A 111 16.72 8.21 -8.31
N CYS A 112 16.08 8.47 -7.18
CA CYS A 112 14.63 8.57 -7.06
C CYS A 112 14.29 9.84 -6.28
N PRO A 113 13.40 10.72 -6.79
CA PRO A 113 13.17 12.02 -6.17
C PRO A 113 12.55 11.93 -4.77
N GLY A 114 12.86 12.90 -3.91
CA GLY A 114 12.21 13.05 -2.61
C GLY A 114 12.72 12.16 -1.48
N MET A 115 11.91 12.04 -0.43
CA MET A 115 12.21 11.30 0.78
C MET A 115 11.81 9.83 0.61
N ALA A 116 12.73 8.90 0.89
CA ALA A 116 12.42 7.48 0.89
C ALA A 116 11.50 7.12 2.06
N LEU A 117 10.42 6.40 1.74
CA LEU A 117 9.57 5.73 2.74
C LEU A 117 9.99 4.28 2.93
N VAL A 118 10.41 3.63 1.84
CA VAL A 118 10.92 2.26 1.82
C VAL A 118 12.17 2.21 0.96
N SER A 119 13.21 1.54 1.45
CA SER A 119 14.51 1.41 0.78
C SER A 119 15.02 -0.02 0.82
N VAL A 120 16.03 -0.31 0.00
CA VAL A 120 16.85 -1.52 0.04
C VAL A 120 18.31 -1.06 0.01
N ARG A 121 19.08 -1.38 1.05
CA ARG A 121 20.51 -0.98 1.15
C ARG A 121 20.78 0.53 0.89
N GLY A 122 19.83 1.40 1.23
CA GLY A 122 19.94 2.85 1.01
C GLY A 122 19.50 3.33 -0.37
N PHE A 123 19.16 2.44 -1.30
CA PHE A 123 18.48 2.78 -2.53
C PHE A 123 16.97 2.82 -2.30
N ALA A 124 16.30 3.88 -2.74
CA ALA A 124 14.88 4.00 -2.51
C ALA A 124 14.09 3.04 -3.41
N LEU A 125 13.04 2.43 -2.84
CA LEU A 125 12.04 1.66 -3.58
C LEU A 125 10.75 2.48 -3.76
N LEU A 126 10.37 3.23 -2.72
CA LEU A 126 9.23 4.10 -2.71
C LEU A 126 9.62 5.42 -2.06
N THR A 127 9.41 6.52 -2.77
CA THR A 127 9.65 7.86 -2.25
C THR A 127 8.42 8.73 -2.36
N VAL A 128 8.51 9.85 -1.67
CA VAL A 128 7.55 10.94 -1.69
C VAL A 128 8.29 12.23 -1.96
N GLU A 129 7.79 13.01 -2.91
CA GLU A 129 8.17 14.41 -3.06
C GLU A 129 6.94 15.29 -3.23
N LYS A 130 6.79 16.29 -2.36
CA LYS A 130 5.65 17.22 -2.36
C LYS A 130 4.31 16.48 -2.22
N ARG A 131 3.64 16.19 -3.34
CA ARG A 131 2.35 15.48 -3.42
C ARG A 131 2.38 14.38 -4.48
N GLU A 132 3.56 13.88 -4.78
CA GLU A 132 3.81 12.84 -5.77
C GLU A 132 4.55 11.69 -5.10
N VAL A 133 4.14 10.47 -5.45
CA VAL A 133 4.77 9.24 -5.00
C VAL A 133 5.56 8.67 -6.16
N TYR A 134 6.81 8.32 -5.93
CA TYR A 134 7.64 7.65 -6.94
C TYR A 134 7.85 6.21 -6.55
N ILE A 135 7.54 5.30 -7.48
CA ILE A 135 7.91 3.90 -7.40
C ILE A 135 9.22 3.76 -8.18
N CYS A 136 10.31 3.51 -7.48
CA CYS A 136 11.66 3.58 -8.01
C CYS A 136 12.08 2.31 -8.78
N THR A 137 11.12 1.53 -9.26
CA THR A 137 11.32 0.31 -10.05
C THR A 137 10.14 0.11 -11.02
N HIS A 138 10.39 -0.54 -12.15
CA HIS A 138 9.34 -0.94 -13.08
C HIS A 138 8.74 -2.32 -12.73
N GLU A 139 9.30 -3.03 -11.75
CA GLU A 139 8.86 -4.35 -11.28
C GLU A 139 7.61 -4.24 -10.38
N LEU A 140 6.52 -3.72 -10.95
CA LEU A 140 5.28 -3.44 -10.23
C LEU A 140 4.58 -4.72 -9.81
N THR A 141 4.39 -4.87 -8.50
CA THR A 141 3.48 -5.87 -7.93
C THR A 141 2.19 -5.20 -7.46
N PRO A 142 1.08 -5.94 -7.34
CA PRO A 142 -0.17 -5.41 -6.79
C PRO A 142 0.02 -4.82 -5.39
N LEU A 143 0.90 -5.45 -4.60
CA LEU A 143 1.23 -5.00 -3.24
C LEU A 143 2.04 -3.70 -3.24
N LEU A 144 3.00 -3.54 -4.17
CA LEU A 144 3.76 -2.30 -4.32
C LEU A 144 2.88 -1.15 -4.83
N LYS A 145 1.94 -1.43 -5.75
CA LYS A 145 0.92 -0.45 -6.17
C LYS A 145 0.05 -0.02 -4.99
N ALA A 146 -0.45 -0.97 -4.21
CA ALA A 146 -1.23 -0.70 -3.01
C ALA A 146 -0.45 0.17 -2.01
N LEU A 147 0.84 -0.14 -1.81
CA LEU A 147 1.74 0.64 -0.96
C LEU A 147 1.91 2.08 -1.44
N ALA A 148 2.02 2.30 -2.75
CA ALA A 148 2.13 3.63 -3.33
C ALA A 148 0.85 4.46 -3.14
N TYR A 149 -0.33 3.85 -3.27
CA TYR A 149 -1.59 4.53 -3.00
C TYR A 149 -1.70 4.97 -1.54
N VAL A 150 -1.39 4.09 -0.58
CA VAL A 150 -1.47 4.46 0.84
C VAL A 150 -0.41 5.46 1.26
N ALA A 151 0.71 5.58 0.54
CA ALA A 151 1.68 6.65 0.80
C ALA A 151 1.06 8.04 0.60
N LEU A 152 0.11 8.20 -0.32
CA LEU A 152 -0.61 9.48 -0.55
C LEU A 152 -1.49 9.89 0.63
N TYR A 153 -1.95 8.94 1.44
CA TYR A 153 -2.67 9.23 2.68
C TYR A 153 -1.81 10.09 3.63
N TYR A 154 -0.50 9.81 3.68
CA TYR A 154 0.45 10.53 4.53
C TYR A 154 0.90 11.88 3.94
N LEU A 155 0.57 12.17 2.66
CA LEU A 155 0.86 13.47 2.00
C LEU A 155 -0.31 14.44 2.06
N SER A 156 -1.48 13.94 2.43
CA SER A 156 -2.63 14.79 2.65
C SER A 156 -2.33 15.61 3.90
N PRO A 157 -2.43 16.96 3.83
CA PRO A 157 -2.22 17.75 5.03
C PRO A 157 -3.21 17.24 6.07
N SER A 158 -2.70 16.92 7.26
CA SER A 158 -3.53 17.08 8.45
C SER A 158 -3.99 18.54 8.41
N GLU A 159 -5.23 18.77 8.00
CA GLU A 159 -5.91 20.02 8.32
C GLU A 159 -5.95 20.08 9.85
N THR A 160 -4.97 20.76 10.42
CA THR A 160 -5.02 21.29 11.79
C THR A 160 -5.45 22.73 11.72
#